data_AF-A0A1E9PGA1-F1
#
_entry.id   AF-A0A1E9PGA1-F1
#
_cell.length_a   1.000
_cell.length_b   1.000
_cell.length_c   1.000
_cell.angle_alpha   90.00
_cell.angle_beta   90.00
_cell.angle_gamma   90.00
#
_symmetry.space_group_name_H-M   'P 1'
#
loop_
_entity.id
_entity.type
_entity.pdbx_description
1 polymer ?
#
loop_
_entity_poly.entity_id
_entity_poly.type
_entity_poly.pdbx_seq_one_letter_code
_entity_poly.pdbx_strand_id
1 'polypeptide(L)'
;MFESITDEMAKLYESKNHDYGNSFDKSMDQFGLVASAIRLGDKYNRFSELINSDQQQVKDESIRDTLIDLANYSVMTIMWLDNQRGD
;
A
#
# COMPACT_ATOMS: atom_id res chain seq x y z
N MET A 1 2.48 14.49 -14.84
CA MET A 1 1.88 13.13 -14.90
C MET A 1 2.38 12.25 -13.77
N PHE A 2 3.69 12.16 -13.51
CA PHE A 2 4.21 11.48 -12.32
C PHE A 2 3.80 12.19 -11.03
N GLU A 3 4.08 13.49 -10.92
CA GLU A 3 3.72 14.34 -9.77
C GLU A 3 2.23 14.23 -9.41
N SER A 4 1.34 14.28 -10.41
CA SER A 4 -0.10 14.15 -10.18
C SER A 4 -0.51 12.79 -9.60
N ILE A 5 0.22 11.71 -9.93
CA ILE A 5 -0.03 10.38 -9.37
C ILE A 5 0.48 10.33 -7.93
N THR A 6 1.66 10.89 -7.65
CA THR A 6 2.19 10.95 -6.28
C THR A 6 1.35 11.85 -5.37
N ASP A 7 0.78 12.94 -5.90
CA ASP A 7 -0.16 13.79 -5.16
C ASP A 7 -1.45 13.04 -4.80
N GLU A 8 -1.96 12.22 -5.73
CA GLU A 8 -3.10 11.36 -5.48
C GLU A 8 -2.78 10.29 -4.43
N MET A 9 -1.62 9.64 -4.55
CA MET A 9 -1.12 8.68 -3.57
C MET A 9 -1.07 9.28 -2.17
N ALA A 10 -0.53 10.50 -2.03
CA ALA A 10 -0.46 11.22 -0.77
C ALA A 10 -1.85 11.49 -0.19
N LYS A 11 -2.79 11.99 -1.00
CA LYS A 11 -4.19 12.22 -0.57
C LYS A 11 -4.89 10.94 -0.13
N LEU A 12 -4.69 9.85 -0.87
CA LEU A 12 -5.26 8.54 -0.51
C LEU A 12 -4.66 8.01 0.79
N TYR A 13 -3.36 8.18 1.01
CA TYR A 13 -2.70 7.86 2.27
C TYR A 13 -3.30 8.68 3.42
N GLU A 14 -3.42 10.00 3.26
CA GLU A 14 -4.01 10.89 4.29
C GLU A 14 -5.45 10.50 4.62
N SER A 15 -6.29 10.25 3.61
CA SER A 15 -7.67 9.80 3.79
C SER A 15 -7.74 8.46 4.52
N LYS A 16 -6.96 7.46 4.09
CA LYS A 16 -6.96 6.14 4.72
C LYS A 16 -6.41 6.18 6.14
N ASN A 17 -5.41 7.02 6.43
CA ASN A 17 -4.87 7.16 7.78
C ASN A 17 -5.89 7.82 8.73
N HIS A 18 -6.74 8.70 8.21
CA HIS A 18 -7.88 9.25 8.96
C HIS A 18 -8.93 8.18 9.28
N ASP A 19 -9.26 7.31 8.31
CA ASP A 19 -10.34 6.33 8.43
C ASP A 19 -9.94 5.03 9.18
N TYR A 20 -8.70 4.56 8.99
CA TYR A 20 -8.22 3.26 9.53
C TYR A 20 -7.25 3.41 10.73
N GLY A 21 -6.81 4.63 11.03
CA GLY A 21 -5.79 4.92 12.05
C GLY A 21 -4.46 4.17 11.84
N ASN A 22 -3.60 4.16 12.86
CA ASN A 22 -2.28 3.51 12.90
C ASN A 22 -2.30 1.97 12.81
N SER A 23 -3.24 1.33 12.09
CA SER A 23 -3.33 -0.15 12.02
C SER A 23 -2.09 -0.78 11.36
N PHE A 24 -1.58 -0.17 10.29
CA PHE A 24 -0.33 -0.62 9.67
C PHE A 24 0.85 -0.42 10.61
N ASP A 25 1.00 0.78 11.18
CA ASP A 25 2.08 1.09 12.11
C ASP A 25 2.08 0.16 13.33
N LYS A 26 0.91 -0.14 13.92
CA LYS A 26 0.79 -1.14 15.00
C LYS A 26 1.27 -2.52 14.57
N SER A 27 0.98 -2.92 13.34
CA SER A 27 1.44 -4.21 12.79
C SER A 27 2.95 -4.20 12.58
N MET A 28 3.50 -3.08 12.12
CA MET A 28 4.94 -2.89 11.96
C MET A 28 5.66 -2.85 13.31
N ASP A 29 5.09 -2.22 14.34
CA ASP A 29 5.67 -2.19 15.69
C ASP A 29 5.67 -3.59 16.34
N GLN A 30 4.64 -4.41 16.04
CA GLN A 30 4.53 -5.76 16.58
C GLN A 30 5.39 -6.79 15.83
N PHE A 31 5.45 -6.72 14.50
CA PHE A 31 6.01 -7.76 13.64
C PHE A 31 7.19 -7.29 12.77
N GLY A 32 7.54 -6.00 12.81
CA GLY A 32 8.57 -5.39 11.98
C GLY A 32 8.28 -5.50 10.49
N LEU A 33 9.35 -5.61 9.69
CA LEU A 33 9.30 -5.72 8.23
C LEU A 33 8.49 -6.93 7.72
N VAL A 34 8.23 -7.94 8.55
CA VAL A 34 7.37 -9.07 8.16
C VAL A 34 5.94 -8.61 7.88
N ALA A 35 5.40 -7.66 8.66
CA ALA A 35 4.08 -7.11 8.40
C ALA A 35 4.01 -6.39 7.05
N SER A 36 5.04 -5.60 6.71
CA SER A 36 5.16 -4.96 5.40
C SER A 36 5.24 -5.98 4.27
N ALA A 37 6.12 -6.98 4.40
CA ALA A 37 6.31 -8.01 3.38
C ALA A 37 5.02 -8.77 3.05
N ILE A 38 4.20 -9.09 4.07
CA ILE A 38 2.89 -9.72 3.88
C ILE A 38 1.95 -8.78 3.10
N ARG A 39 1.84 -7.51 3.50
CA ARG A 39 0.92 -6.56 2.83
C ARG A 39 1.31 -6.27 1.38
N LEU A 40 2.61 -6.11 1.12
CA LEU A 40 3.13 -5.97 -0.23
C LEU A 40 2.88 -7.25 -1.05
N GLY A 41 3.09 -8.43 -0.45
CA GLY A 41 2.80 -9.72 -1.05
C GLY A 41 1.34 -9.88 -1.43
N ASP A 42 0.40 -9.53 -0.54
CA ASP A 42 -1.04 -9.58 -0.81
C ASP A 42 -1.41 -8.73 -2.04
N LYS A 43 -0.87 -7.51 -2.14
CA LYS A 43 -1.14 -6.61 -3.26
C LYS A 43 -0.46 -7.06 -4.55
N TYR A 44 0.75 -7.62 -4.47
CA TYR A 44 1.43 -8.22 -5.63
C TYR A 44 0.68 -9.44 -6.17
N ASN A 45 0.20 -10.32 -5.28
CA ASN A 45 -0.57 -11.50 -5.68
C ASN A 45 -1.86 -11.07 -6.37
N ARG A 46 -2.56 -10.09 -5.81
CA ARG A 46 -3.73 -9.50 -6.47
C ARG A 46 -3.41 -8.92 -7.84
N PHE A 47 -2.33 -8.15 -7.96
CA PHE A 47 -1.91 -7.61 -9.26
C PHE A 47 -1.68 -8.75 -10.26
N SER A 48 -1.00 -9.81 -9.81
CA SER A 48 -0.75 -11.01 -10.62
C SER A 48 -2.05 -11.72 -11.03
N GLU A 49 -3.04 -11.79 -10.15
CA GLU A 49 -4.36 -12.35 -10.47
C GLU A 49 -5.11 -11.49 -11.49
N LEU A 50 -5.09 -10.16 -11.34
CA LEU A 50 -5.78 -9.22 -12.22
C LEU A 50 -5.22 -9.23 -13.66
N ILE A 51 -3.92 -9.44 -13.84
CA ILE A 51 -3.31 -9.51 -15.18
C ILE A 51 -3.47 -10.87 -15.86
N ASN A 52 -3.65 -11.94 -15.08
CA ASN A 52 -3.78 -13.32 -15.60
C ASN A 52 -5.23 -13.76 -15.75
N SER A 53 -6.18 -13.05 -15.15
CA SER A 53 -7.61 -13.33 -15.28
C SER A 53 -8.15 -12.65 -16.54
N ASP A 54 -8.37 -13.41 -17.61
CA ASP A 54 -9.15 -12.99 -18.81
C ASP A 54 -10.61 -12.59 -18.49
N GLN A 55 -11.02 -12.68 -17.22
CA GLN A 55 -12.36 -12.38 -16.74
C GLN A 55 -12.31 -11.18 -15.79
N GLN A 56 -12.65 -10.00 -16.33
CA GLN A 56 -13.11 -8.82 -15.59
C GLN A 56 -14.38 -9.14 -14.78
N GLN A 57 -14.29 -10.01 -13.78
CA GLN A 57 -15.40 -10.40 -12.89
C GLN A 57 -15.17 -9.97 -11.44
N VAL A 58 -14.27 -9.01 -11.20
CA VAL A 58 -14.17 -8.33 -9.90
C VAL A 58 -14.32 -6.83 -10.14
N LYS A 59 -15.50 -6.31 -9.79
CA LYS A 59 -15.93 -4.92 -10.06
C LYS A 59 -15.36 -3.88 -9.09
N ASP A 60 -14.71 -4.31 -8.01
CA ASP A 60 -14.55 -3.43 -6.86
C ASP A 60 -13.20 -2.69 -6.77
N GLU A 61 -12.15 -3.14 -7.45
CA GLU A 61 -10.82 -2.48 -7.36
C GLU A 61 -9.99 -2.74 -8.62
N SER A 62 -9.44 -1.68 -9.19
CA SER A 62 -8.74 -1.73 -10.48
C SER A 62 -7.25 -2.10 -10.34
N ILE A 63 -6.62 -2.46 -11.48
CA ILE A 63 -5.15 -2.62 -11.56
C ILE A 63 -4.45 -1.35 -11.07
N ARG A 64 -4.99 -0.17 -11.41
CA ARG A 64 -4.43 1.12 -11.01
C ARG A 64 -4.46 1.31 -9.50
N ASP A 65 -5.59 1.01 -8.87
CA ASP A 65 -5.74 1.11 -7.41
C ASP A 65 -4.78 0.15 -6.69
N THR A 66 -4.62 -1.06 -7.25
CA THR A 66 -3.67 -2.05 -6.72
C THR A 66 -2.22 -1.59 -6.80
N LEU A 67 -1.81 -0.96 -7.90
CA LEU A 67 -0.47 -0.39 -8.06
C LEU A 67 -0.23 0.82 -7.15
N ILE A 68 -1.25 1.65 -6.94
CA ILE A 68 -1.21 2.76 -5.98
C ILE A 68 -1.04 2.23 -4.56
N ASP A 69 -1.80 1.20 -4.17
CA ASP A 69 -1.66 0.57 -2.85
C ASP A 69 -0.26 -0.02 -2.65
N LEU A 70 0.31 -0.70 -3.66
CA LEU A 70 1.69 -1.20 -3.62
C LEU A 70 2.70 -0.09 -3.35
N ALA A 71 2.56 1.02 -4.07
CA ALA A 71 3.43 2.18 -3.91
C ALA A 71 3.27 2.82 -2.52
N ASN A 72 2.04 2.99 -2.04
CA ASN A 72 1.75 3.53 -0.71
C ASN A 72 2.30 2.63 0.42
N TYR A 73 2.11 1.31 0.36
CA TYR A 73 2.70 0.40 1.36
C TYR A 73 4.23 0.45 1.35
N SER A 74 4.84 0.63 0.18
CA SER A 74 6.29 0.80 0.09
C SER A 74 6.75 2.09 0.77
N VAL A 75 6.05 3.21 0.53
CA VAL A 75 6.34 4.51 1.16
C VAL A 75 6.12 4.45 2.68
N MET A 76 5.02 3.88 3.15
CA MET A 76 4.74 3.71 4.58
C MET A 76 5.81 2.87 5.28
N THR A 77 6.35 1.84 4.59
CA THR A 77 7.45 1.02 5.12
C THR A 77 8.74 1.83 5.26
N ILE A 78 9.04 2.71 4.29
CA ILE A 78 10.19 3.63 4.35
C ILE A 78 10.02 4.60 5.52
N MET A 79 8.84 5.24 5.64
CA MET A 79 8.55 6.16 6.75
C MET A 79 8.75 5.50 8.11
N TRP A 80 8.30 4.25 8.28
CA TRP A 80 8.51 3.51 9.51
C TRP A 80 10.00 3.21 9.77
N LEU A 81 10.76 2.83 8.74
CA LEU A 81 12.20 2.60 8.84
C LEU A 81 12.97 3.87 9.23
N ASP A 82 12.61 5.01 8.64
CA ASP A 82 13.24 6.30 8.91
C ASP A 82 12.92 6.77 10.34
N ASN A 83 11.65 6.60 10.78
CA ASN A 83 11.25 6.86 12.17
C ASN A 83 12.02 6.00 13.19
N GLN A 84 12.41 4.77 12.83
CA GLN A 84 13.25 3.93 13.70
C GLN A 84 14.71 4.38 13.75
N ARG A 85 15.20 5.03 12.70
CA ARG A 85 16.57 5.54 12.62
C ARG A 85 16.75 6.86 13.35
N GLY A 86 15.65 7.56 13.67
CA GLY A 86 15.66 8.84 14.37
C GLY A 86 16.06 10.02 13.49
N ASP A 87 15.93 9.88 12.17
CA ASP A 87 16.14 10.93 11.18
C ASP A 87 14.88 11.82 10.99
#